data_AF-A0A6I5CNR0-F1
#
_entry.id   AF-A0A6I5CNR0-F1
#
_cell.length_a   1.000
_cell.length_b   1.000
_cell.length_c   1.000
_cell.angle_alpha   90.00
_cell.angle_beta   90.00
_cell.angle_gamma   90.00
#
_symmetry.space_group_name_H-M   'P 1'
#
loop_
_entity.id
_entity.type
_entity.pdbx_description
1 polymer ?
#
loop_
_entity_poly.entity_id
_entity_poly.type
_entity_poly.pdbx_seq_one_letter_code
_entity_poly.pdbx_strand_id
1 'polypeptide(L)'
;MPPPPPPLGRGRKRAAHAFDAALDDAELVTVRSALAQGRWQAVRSLLARTGDDWDRRAHHVTVLAREAHTAAWVRDWLLAEPESADASVLLGAALVECALHGRQ
;
A
#
# COMPACT_ATOMS: atom_id res chain seq x y z
N MET A 1 -37.05 -22.81 -40.98
CA MET A 1 -35.76 -22.08 -40.85
C MET A 1 -35.51 -21.88 -39.36
N PRO A 2 -34.42 -22.41 -38.77
CA PRO A 2 -34.11 -22.13 -37.37
C PRO A 2 -33.66 -20.67 -37.22
N PRO A 3 -33.98 -19.99 -36.10
CA PRO A 3 -33.54 -18.63 -35.86
C PRO A 3 -32.02 -18.57 -35.69
N PRO A 4 -31.37 -17.45 -36.08
CA PRO A 4 -29.92 -17.30 -35.95
C PRO A 4 -29.50 -17.34 -34.47
N PRO A 5 -28.30 -17.89 -34.16
CA PRO A 5 -27.80 -17.96 -32.80
C PRO A 5 -27.62 -16.55 -32.22
N PRO A 6 -27.86 -16.37 -30.91
CA PRO A 6 -27.68 -15.07 -30.26
C PRO A 6 -26.23 -14.59 -30.43
N PRO A 7 -26.01 -13.27 -30.57
CA PRO A 7 -24.67 -12.73 -30.72
C PRO A 7 -23.84 -13.13 -29.51
N LEU A 8 -22.62 -13.63 -29.75
CA LEU A 8 -21.66 -13.97 -28.70
C LEU A 8 -21.47 -12.73 -27.83
N GLY A 9 -22.03 -12.79 -26.63
CA GLY A 9 -22.16 -11.66 -25.72
C GLY A 9 -20.81 -11.03 -25.42
N ARG A 10 -20.84 -9.69 -25.26
CA ARG A 10 -19.69 -8.84 -24.87
C ARG A 10 -18.76 -9.60 -23.93
N GLY A 11 -17.50 -9.73 -24.35
CA GLY A 11 -16.47 -10.43 -23.59
C GLY A 11 -16.53 -10.00 -22.13
N ARG A 12 -16.83 -10.96 -21.24
CA ARG A 12 -16.78 -10.75 -19.80
C ARG A 12 -15.38 -10.19 -19.52
N LYS A 13 -15.27 -8.90 -19.19
CA LYS A 13 -14.04 -8.38 -18.61
C LYS A 13 -13.76 -9.33 -17.45
N ARG A 14 -12.74 -10.18 -17.56
CA ARG A 14 -12.28 -10.96 -16.42
C ARG A 14 -12.02 -9.90 -15.37
N ALA A 15 -12.83 -9.87 -14.31
CA ALA A 15 -12.44 -9.17 -13.11
C ALA A 15 -11.11 -9.82 -12.77
N ALA A 16 -10.01 -9.11 -13.03
CA ALA A 16 -8.71 -9.54 -12.59
C ALA A 16 -8.88 -9.73 -11.09
N HIS A 17 -8.74 -10.96 -10.61
CA HIS A 17 -8.74 -11.21 -9.19
C HIS A 17 -7.48 -10.51 -8.68
N ALA A 18 -7.66 -9.28 -8.18
CA ALA A 18 -6.57 -8.53 -7.61
C ALA A 18 -6.24 -9.21 -6.28
N PHE A 19 -5.04 -9.79 -6.19
CA PHE A 19 -4.54 -10.28 -4.93
C PHE A 19 -4.30 -9.12 -3.98
N ASP A 20 -4.55 -9.34 -2.69
CA ASP A 20 -4.09 -8.39 -1.68
C ASP A 20 -2.56 -8.35 -1.73
N ALA A 21 -2.00 -7.16 -1.91
CA ALA A 21 -0.56 -6.93 -1.94
C ALA A 21 0.15 -7.35 -0.64
N ALA A 22 -0.58 -7.55 0.47
CA ALA A 22 -0.05 -8.03 1.73
C ALA A 22 0.27 -9.54 1.74
N LEU A 23 -0.15 -10.32 0.75
CA LEU A 23 0.21 -11.74 0.58
C LEU A 23 0.14 -12.57 1.89
N ASP A 24 -1.01 -12.51 2.57
CA ASP A 24 -1.30 -13.15 3.87
C ASP A 24 -0.55 -12.59 5.10
N ASP A 25 0.23 -11.51 4.97
CA ASP A 25 0.74 -10.76 6.12
C ASP A 25 -0.42 -10.00 6.81
N ALA A 26 -1.11 -10.72 7.71
CA ALA A 26 -2.27 -10.21 8.44
C ALA A 26 -1.93 -9.01 9.32
N GLU A 27 -0.69 -8.92 9.79
CA GLU A 27 -0.22 -7.78 10.56
C GLU A 27 -0.10 -6.54 9.69
N LEU A 28 0.47 -6.68 8.50
CA LEU A 28 0.53 -5.62 7.50
C LEU A 28 -0.87 -5.16 7.09
N VAL A 29 -1.83 -6.07 6.89
CA VAL A 29 -3.25 -5.72 6.61
C VAL A 29 -3.84 -4.87 7.74
N THR A 30 -3.58 -5.25 8.99
CA THR A 30 -4.07 -4.53 10.18
C THR A 30 -3.46 -3.14 10.26
N VAL A 31 -2.14 -3.04 10.07
CA VAL A 31 -1.40 -1.77 10.12
C VAL A 31 -1.81 -0.85 8.97
N ARG A 32 -2.03 -1.39 7.77
CA ARG A 32 -2.54 -0.64 6.61
C ARG A 32 -3.93 -0.05 6.88
N SER A 33 -4.80 -0.84 7.51
CA SER A 33 -6.13 -0.38 7.93
C SER A 33 -6.05 0.72 9.00
N ALA A 34 -5.08 0.65 9.92
CA ALA A 34 -4.83 1.70 10.90
C ALA A 34 -4.24 2.97 10.29
N LEU A 35 -3.33 2.82 9.31
CA LEU A 35 -2.75 3.94 8.57
C LEU A 35 -3.82 4.70 7.77
N ALA A 36 -4.78 4.00 7.17
CA ALA A 36 -5.93 4.62 6.51
C ALA A 36 -6.79 5.48 7.47
N GLN A 37 -6.68 5.24 8.78
CA GLN A 37 -7.31 6.02 9.85
C GLN A 37 -6.37 7.08 10.46
N GLY A 38 -5.21 7.33 9.85
CA GLY A 38 -4.21 8.31 10.29
C GLY A 38 -3.33 7.88 11.47
N ARG A 39 -3.36 6.59 11.84
CA ARG A 39 -2.60 6.07 12.99
C ARG A 39 -1.20 5.62 12.58
N TRP A 40 -0.33 6.56 12.23
CA TRP A 40 1.03 6.29 11.78
C TRP A 40 1.91 5.57 12.82
N GLN A 41 1.59 5.64 14.11
CA GLN A 41 2.31 4.94 15.18
C GLN A 41 2.25 3.40 15.04
N ALA A 42 1.21 2.87 14.39
CA ALA A 42 1.12 1.45 14.07
C ALA A 42 2.18 1.03 13.05
N VAL A 43 2.43 1.86 12.04
CA VAL A 43 3.49 1.66 11.04
C VAL A 43 4.86 1.72 11.69
N ARG A 44 5.09 2.73 12.54
CA ARG A 44 6.33 2.84 13.33
C ARG A 44 6.62 1.57 14.12
N SER A 45 5.61 1.04 14.81
CA SER A 45 5.75 -0.17 15.63
C SER A 45 5.97 -1.42 14.78
N LEU A 46 5.38 -1.49 13.58
CA LEU A 46 5.61 -2.56 12.62
C LEU A 46 7.07 -2.59 12.15
N LEU A 47 7.57 -1.46 11.65
CA LEU A 47 8.92 -1.36 11.09
C LEU A 47 10.00 -1.55 12.16
N ALA A 48 9.79 -0.99 13.36
CA ALA A 48 10.71 -1.19 14.49
C ALA A 48 10.83 -2.67 14.89
N ARG A 49 9.74 -3.45 14.88
CA ARG A 49 9.76 -4.89 15.21
C ARG A 49 10.26 -5.76 14.06
N THR A 50 10.14 -5.30 12.82
CA THR A 50 10.68 -6.02 11.66
C THR A 50 12.21 -6.05 11.71
N GLY A 51 12.83 -5.02 12.31
CA GLY A 51 14.27 -4.99 12.57
C GLY A 51 15.06 -5.09 11.28
N ASP A 52 16.02 -6.03 11.26
CA ASP A 52 16.96 -6.23 10.16
C ASP A 52 16.50 -7.30 9.14
N ASP A 53 15.24 -7.75 9.21
CA ASP A 53 14.63 -8.52 8.12
C ASP A 53 14.36 -7.60 6.93
N TRP A 54 15.42 -7.36 6.15
CA TRP A 54 15.42 -6.36 5.08
C TRP A 54 14.38 -6.65 3.99
N ASP A 55 14.18 -7.92 3.64
CA ASP A 55 13.20 -8.31 2.62
C ASP A 55 11.79 -8.04 3.11
N ARG A 56 11.48 -8.43 4.36
CA ARG A 56 10.17 -8.16 4.95
C ARG A 56 9.93 -6.67 5.15
N ARG A 57 10.96 -5.93 5.55
CA ARG A 57 10.89 -4.47 5.71
C ARG A 57 10.62 -3.79 4.38
N ALA A 58 11.32 -4.15 3.31
CA ALA A 58 11.09 -3.63 1.98
C ALA A 58 9.67 -3.96 1.47
N HIS A 59 9.18 -5.16 1.76
CA HIS A 59 7.80 -5.56 1.45
C HIS A 59 6.77 -4.65 2.17
N HIS A 60 6.91 -4.47 3.49
CA HIS A 60 6.03 -3.61 4.29
C HIS A 60 6.02 -2.16 3.78
N VAL A 61 7.20 -1.58 3.54
CA VAL A 61 7.33 -0.22 2.99
C VAL A 61 6.64 -0.11 1.63
N THR A 62 6.87 -1.06 0.73
CA THR A 62 6.30 -1.05 -0.62
C THR A 62 4.78 -1.10 -0.61
N VAL A 63 4.19 -1.94 0.26
CA VAL A 63 2.73 -2.05 0.38
C VAL A 63 2.14 -0.79 1.00
N LEU A 64 2.72 -0.26 2.08
CA LEU A 64 2.22 0.93 2.75
C LEU A 64 2.36 2.20 1.90
N ALA A 65 3.41 2.32 1.09
CA ALA A 65 3.63 3.46 0.19
C ALA A 65 2.52 3.66 -0.85
N ARG A 66 1.80 2.59 -1.21
CA ARG A 66 0.73 2.62 -2.21
C ARG A 66 -0.58 3.16 -1.67
N GLU A 67 -0.76 3.18 -0.35
CA GLU A 67 -2.00 3.66 0.25
C GLU A 67 -2.21 5.16 0.03
N ALA A 68 -3.47 5.53 -0.16
CA ALA A 68 -3.85 6.93 -0.24
C ALA A 68 -3.48 7.63 1.08
N HIS A 69 -2.93 8.84 0.98
CA HIS A 69 -2.53 9.67 2.12
C HIS A 69 -1.30 9.20 2.92
N THR A 70 -0.60 8.12 2.54
CA THR A 70 0.64 7.72 3.22
C THR A 70 1.65 8.88 3.31
N ALA A 71 1.87 9.59 2.20
CA ALA A 71 2.78 10.74 2.20
C ALA A 71 2.37 11.85 3.18
N ALA A 72 1.07 12.06 3.39
CA ALA A 72 0.59 13.06 4.36
C ALA A 72 0.88 12.60 5.80
N TRP A 73 0.49 11.37 6.15
CA TRP A 73 0.70 10.84 7.49
C TRP A 73 2.18 10.68 7.86
N VAL A 74 3.02 10.35 6.88
CA VAL A 74 4.46 10.21 7.13
C VAL A 74 5.12 11.58 7.34
N ARG A 75 4.60 12.66 6.75
CA ARG A 75 5.05 14.02 7.09
C ARG A 75 4.72 14.37 8.54
N ASP A 76 3.53 14.00 9.02
CA ASP A 76 3.19 14.17 10.44
C ASP A 76 4.09 13.34 11.36
N TRP A 77 4.45 12.13 10.94
CA TRP A 77 5.44 11.33 11.64
C TRP A 77 6.81 12.02 11.68
N LEU A 78 7.32 12.53 10.56
CA LEU A 78 8.60 13.26 10.53
C LEU A 78 8.58 14.57 11.35
N LEU A 79 7.42 15.22 11.49
CA LEU A 79 7.30 16.35 12.41
C LEU A 79 7.49 15.93 13.87
N ALA A 80 7.01 14.74 14.24
CA ALA A 80 7.16 14.17 15.58
C ALA A 80 8.54 13.53 15.80
N GLU A 81 9.11 12.90 14.77
CA GLU A 81 10.38 12.17 14.80
C GLU A 81 11.25 12.50 13.57
N PRO A 82 11.93 13.65 13.55
CA PRO A 82 12.64 14.16 12.37
C PRO A 82 13.76 13.23 11.87
N GLU A 83 14.43 12.54 12.78
CA GLU A 83 15.56 11.65 12.47
C GLU A 83 15.12 10.20 12.18
N SER A 84 13.82 9.96 12.02
CA SER A 84 13.30 8.62 11.74
C SER A 84 13.69 8.19 10.33
N ALA A 85 14.65 7.25 10.26
CA ALA A 85 15.04 6.61 9.01
C ALA A 85 13.86 5.88 8.35
N ASP A 86 13.01 5.24 9.15
CA ASP A 86 11.80 4.56 8.66
C ASP A 86 10.81 5.51 8.01
N ALA A 87 10.53 6.63 8.67
CA ALA A 87 9.63 7.63 8.12
C ALA A 87 10.21 8.24 6.82
N SER A 88 11.52 8.48 6.78
CA SER A 88 12.19 9.02 5.59
C SER A 88 12.11 8.07 4.39
N VAL A 89 12.37 6.78 4.60
CA VAL A 89 12.28 5.75 3.54
C VAL A 89 10.83 5.60 3.06
N LEU A 90 9.87 5.54 3.98
CA LEU A 90 8.46 5.41 3.62
C LEU A 90 7.93 6.64 2.87
N LEU A 91 8.37 7.85 3.24
CA LEU A 91 8.03 9.07 2.52
C LEU A 91 8.57 9.02 1.09
N GLY A 92 9.85 8.66 0.92
CA GLY A 92 10.47 8.51 -0.39
C GLY A 92 9.69 7.55 -1.29
N ALA A 93 9.35 6.36 -0.76
CA ALA A 93 8.55 5.38 -1.49
C ALA A 93 7.15 5.90 -1.85
N ALA A 94 6.46 6.56 -0.91
CA ALA A 94 5.14 7.12 -1.16
C ALA A 94 5.15 8.25 -2.21
N LEU A 95 6.21 9.05 -2.25
CA LEU A 95 6.39 10.10 -3.27
C LEU A 95 6.64 9.50 -4.66
N VAL A 96 7.41 8.40 -4.76
CA VAL A 96 7.56 7.65 -6.02
C VAL A 96 6.21 7.13 -6.50
N GLU A 97 5.42 6.51 -5.63
CA GLU A 97 4.08 6.03 -5.96
C GLU A 97 3.15 7.18 -6.39
N CYS A 98 3.24 8.36 -5.77
CA CYS A 98 2.50 9.54 -6.20
C CYS A 98 2.92 10.00 -7.60
N ALA A 99 4.23 10.09 -7.86
CA ALA A 99 4.77 10.46 -9.18
C ALA A 99 4.34 9.49 -10.28
N LEU A 100 4.39 8.18 -10.02
CA LEU A 100 3.96 7.13 -10.98
C LEU A 100 2.48 7.22 -11.33
N HIS A 101 1.64 7.68 -10.41
CA HIS A 101 0.19 7.77 -10.59
C HIS A 101 -0.33 9.19 -10.88
N GLY A 102 0.57 10.16 -11.06
CA GLY A 102 0.20 11.56 -11.30
C GLY A 102 -0.52 12.23 -10.12
N ARG A 103 -0.26 11.76 -8.89
CA ARG A 103 -0.79 12.36 -7.65
C ARG A 103 0.24 13.35 -7.08
N GLN A 104 -0.23 14.43 -6.46
CA GLN A 104 0.60 15.43 -5.77
C GLN A 104 0.29 15.43 -4.27
#